data_AF-W9DYP2-F1
#
_entry.id   AF-W9DYP2-F1
#
_cell.length_a   1.000
_cell.length_b   1.000
_cell.length_c   1.000
_cell.angle_alpha   90.00
_cell.angle_beta   90.00
_cell.angle_gamma   90.00
#
_symmetry.space_group_name_H-M   'P 1'
#
loop_
_entity.id
_entity.type
_entity.pdbx_description
1 polymer ?
#
loop_
_entity_poly.entity_id
_entity_poly.type
_entity_poly.pdbx_seq_one_letter_code
_entity_poly.pdbx_strand_id
1 'polypeptide(L)'
;MSQKTNEFKDLILDEERALYAIQNATISHCTFDGPADGESALKESANICVSDCDFRLRYPFWHVKNAQVENIRMTDTCRAALWYSEQVTIKDSHMGGIKAVRECKDITIENSTIVSPEFGWLSHGLVIKDSELESEYPFFYSTDILLDNFALSGKYSFQYVENVEIRNSRLDTKDAFWHSKNVTVSDSIVKGEYLGWYSENLKLVRCKIIGTQPLCYAKGLVLEDCEMIDCDLSFEYSDVHATITGSITSVKNPRSGHIIADSIGKVILDDNQLTDDSCAIEVREKLNNEEIQNSDNCDEIYIKQCKCACSGNVTN
;
A
#
# COMPACT_ATOMS: atom_id res chain seq x y z
N MET A 1 12.08 34.41 26.08
CA MET A 1 11.63 33.66 27.28
C MET A 1 11.71 32.20 26.91
N SER A 2 12.60 31.40 27.51
CA SER A 2 12.60 29.95 27.25
C SER A 2 11.31 29.39 27.83
N GLN A 3 10.43 28.84 26.99
CA GLN A 3 9.33 28.04 27.49
C GLN A 3 9.94 26.89 28.30
N LYS A 4 9.54 26.77 29.56
CA LYS A 4 9.97 25.70 30.43
C LYS A 4 9.22 24.45 29.95
N THR A 5 9.88 23.57 29.21
CA THR A 5 9.32 22.28 28.82
C THR A 5 9.08 21.47 30.08
N ASN A 6 7.87 20.92 30.26
CA ASN A 6 7.60 20.01 31.38
C ASN A 6 8.34 18.70 31.12
N GLU A 7 9.07 18.17 32.11
CA GLU A 7 9.83 16.93 31.95
C GLU A 7 9.28 15.85 32.89
N PHE A 8 8.95 14.68 32.32
CA PHE A 8 8.54 13.48 33.03
C PHE A 8 9.50 12.36 32.67
N LYS A 9 10.20 11.83 33.67
CA LYS A 9 11.29 10.89 33.42
C LYS A 9 11.40 9.82 34.50
N ASP A 10 11.68 8.59 34.08
CA ASP A 10 11.92 7.44 34.96
C ASP A 10 10.73 7.16 35.92
N LEU A 11 9.50 7.36 35.42
CA LEU A 11 8.27 7.18 36.20
C LEU A 11 7.57 5.87 35.88
N ILE A 12 6.87 5.33 36.88
CA ILE A 12 5.85 4.29 36.71
C ILE A 12 4.51 4.95 36.99
N LEU A 13 3.59 4.89 36.03
CA LEU A 13 2.32 5.59 36.04
C LEU A 13 1.18 4.62 35.77
N ASP A 14 0.30 4.39 36.74
CA ASP A 14 -0.81 3.44 36.62
C ASP A 14 -2.18 4.08 36.80
N GLU A 15 -2.23 5.38 37.10
CA GLU A 15 -3.45 6.13 37.37
C GLU A 15 -4.28 6.42 36.11
N GLU A 16 -5.60 6.55 36.28
CA GLU A 16 -6.50 7.08 35.27
C GLU A 16 -6.05 8.48 34.84
N ARG A 17 -5.69 8.63 33.57
CA ARG A 17 -5.22 9.89 32.96
C ARG A 17 -4.03 10.51 33.70
N ALA A 18 -3.05 9.68 34.03
CA ALA A 18 -1.84 10.06 34.77
C ALA A 18 -1.18 11.37 34.32
N LEU A 19 -1.18 11.67 33.02
CA LEU A 19 -0.61 12.87 32.42
C LEU A 19 -1.64 13.67 31.61
N TYR A 20 -2.87 13.77 32.15
CA TYR A 20 -3.98 14.45 31.50
C TYR A 20 -3.66 15.89 31.06
N ALA A 21 -4.04 16.21 29.82
CA ALA A 21 -3.98 17.55 29.23
C ALA A 21 -2.60 18.22 29.30
N ILE A 22 -1.51 17.44 29.36
CA ILE A 22 -0.17 18.01 29.47
C ILE A 22 0.20 18.74 28.17
N GLN A 23 0.89 19.86 28.32
CA GLN A 23 1.29 20.72 27.21
C GLN A 23 2.79 20.96 27.26
N ASN A 24 3.44 21.03 26.08
CA ASN A 24 4.85 21.37 25.93
C ASN A 24 5.73 20.51 26.84
N ALA A 25 5.69 19.19 26.66
CA ALA A 25 6.30 18.24 27.57
C ALA A 25 7.20 17.21 26.88
N THR A 26 8.24 16.79 27.60
CA THR A 26 9.08 15.65 27.26
C THR A 26 8.81 14.54 28.27
N ILE A 27 8.43 13.37 27.77
CA ILE A 27 8.14 12.17 28.56
C ILE A 27 9.11 11.11 28.10
N SER A 28 9.97 10.62 29.00
CA SER A 28 11.00 9.65 28.62
C SER A 28 11.22 8.58 29.68
N HIS A 29 11.56 7.36 29.26
CA HIS A 29 11.91 6.27 30.19
C HIS A 29 10.77 5.95 31.18
N CYS A 30 9.51 6.16 30.79
CA CYS A 30 8.35 5.92 31.64
C CYS A 30 7.69 4.58 31.30
N THR A 31 7.14 3.92 32.33
CA THR A 31 6.28 2.74 32.17
C THR A 31 4.85 3.09 32.58
N PHE A 32 3.89 2.80 31.72
CA PHE A 32 2.46 2.97 32.01
C PHE A 32 1.86 1.59 32.30
N ASP A 33 1.89 1.21 33.58
CA ASP A 33 1.49 -0.09 34.11
C ASP A 33 1.38 -0.04 35.63
N GLY A 34 0.47 -0.82 36.22
CA GLY A 34 0.36 -0.98 37.66
C GLY A 34 -1.05 -1.38 38.13
N PRO A 35 -1.20 -1.66 39.44
CA PRO A 35 -2.43 -2.21 40.00
C PRO A 35 -3.65 -1.29 39.91
N ALA A 36 -3.46 0.02 39.72
CA ALA A 36 -4.59 0.93 39.54
C ALA A 36 -5.30 0.74 38.18
N ASP A 37 -4.65 0.09 37.20
CA ASP A 37 -5.22 -0.28 35.90
C ASP A 37 -5.94 0.90 35.22
N GLY A 38 -5.34 2.09 35.29
CA GLY A 38 -5.88 3.31 34.72
C GLY A 38 -5.92 3.29 33.20
N GLU A 39 -6.62 4.27 32.61
CA GLU A 39 -6.70 4.42 31.17
C GLU A 39 -6.36 5.84 30.73
N SER A 40 -6.15 6.04 29.42
CA SER A 40 -6.13 7.37 28.82
C SER A 40 -5.01 8.28 29.32
N ALA A 41 -3.82 7.73 29.54
CA ALA A 41 -2.70 8.39 30.23
C ALA A 41 -2.36 9.79 29.68
N LEU A 42 -2.29 9.95 28.35
CA LEU A 42 -1.93 11.21 27.69
C LEU A 42 -3.14 11.94 27.08
N LYS A 43 -4.35 11.68 27.57
CA LYS A 43 -5.56 12.25 26.98
C LYS A 43 -5.56 13.78 26.99
N GLU A 44 -6.00 14.41 25.90
CA GLU A 44 -6.02 15.87 25.66
C GLU A 44 -4.64 16.56 25.66
N SER A 45 -3.55 15.80 25.50
CA SER A 45 -2.20 16.37 25.52
C SER A 45 -1.81 17.00 24.19
N ALA A 46 -0.93 18.01 24.21
CA ALA A 46 -0.40 18.55 22.95
C ALA A 46 1.02 19.11 23.05
N ASN A 47 1.71 19.14 21.90
CA ASN A 47 3.11 19.56 21.80
C ASN A 47 4.01 18.72 22.73
N ILE A 48 3.97 17.40 22.55
CA ILE A 48 4.69 16.46 23.41
C ILE A 48 5.73 15.66 22.63
N CYS A 49 6.86 15.37 23.29
CA CYS A 49 7.84 14.38 22.83
C CYS A 49 7.81 13.20 23.80
N VAL A 50 7.54 12.00 23.30
CA VAL A 50 7.49 10.76 24.07
C VAL A 50 8.56 9.81 23.54
N SER A 51 9.46 9.36 24.40
CA SER A 51 10.61 8.53 24.01
C SER A 51 10.88 7.42 25.00
N ASP A 52 11.36 6.27 24.57
CA ASP A 52 11.84 5.19 25.46
C ASP A 52 10.78 4.75 26.50
N CYS A 53 9.50 4.73 26.11
CA CYS A 53 8.38 4.44 27.02
C CYS A 53 7.74 3.07 26.72
N ASP A 54 7.21 2.43 27.76
CA ASP A 54 6.47 1.17 27.66
C ASP A 54 5.03 1.35 28.13
N PHE A 55 4.08 1.26 27.20
CA PHE A 55 2.65 1.40 27.44
C PHE A 55 1.98 0.03 27.51
N ARG A 56 1.41 -0.29 28.67
CA ARG A 56 0.68 -1.55 28.90
C ARG A 56 -0.78 -1.35 29.27
N LEU A 57 -1.17 -0.09 29.51
CA LEU A 57 -2.52 0.30 29.87
C LEU A 57 -3.30 0.83 28.66
N ARG A 58 -4.62 0.90 28.80
CA ARG A 58 -5.54 1.19 27.71
C ARG A 58 -5.52 2.66 27.29
N TYR A 59 -5.74 2.89 26.01
CA TYR A 59 -5.96 4.22 25.43
C TYR A 59 -4.80 5.22 25.59
N PRO A 60 -3.52 4.85 25.36
CA PRO A 60 -2.39 5.74 25.68
C PRO A 60 -2.51 7.16 25.10
N PHE A 61 -2.79 7.27 23.81
CA PHE A 61 -2.89 8.54 23.09
C PHE A 61 -4.32 8.78 22.60
N TRP A 62 -5.05 9.65 23.31
CA TRP A 62 -6.45 9.98 23.01
C TRP A 62 -6.63 11.51 22.91
N HIS A 63 -7.12 12.02 21.78
CA HIS A 63 -7.19 13.48 21.51
C HIS A 63 -5.82 14.18 21.62
N VAL A 64 -4.73 13.51 21.23
CA VAL A 64 -3.39 14.10 21.28
C VAL A 64 -3.13 14.93 20.02
N LYS A 65 -2.49 16.09 20.17
CA LYS A 65 -2.14 16.97 19.04
C LYS A 65 -0.66 17.29 19.00
N ASN A 66 -0.05 17.24 17.83
CA ASN A 66 1.36 17.58 17.63
C ASN A 66 2.28 16.79 18.59
N ALA A 67 2.44 15.50 18.32
CA ALA A 67 3.27 14.61 19.14
C ALA A 67 4.38 13.96 18.32
N GLN A 68 5.57 13.90 18.90
CA GLN A 68 6.70 13.11 18.41
C GLN A 68 6.87 11.92 19.35
N VAL A 69 6.75 10.72 18.82
CA VAL A 69 6.79 9.47 19.59
C VAL A 69 7.87 8.58 19.00
N GLU A 70 8.84 8.16 19.81
CA GLU A 70 10.01 7.45 19.32
C GLU A 70 10.42 6.33 20.28
N ASN A 71 10.85 5.19 19.75
CA ASN A 71 11.34 4.07 20.56
C ASN A 71 10.39 3.68 21.69
N ILE A 72 9.10 3.52 21.38
CA ILE A 72 8.11 3.07 22.36
C ILE A 72 7.63 1.66 22.06
N ARG A 73 7.07 1.02 23.09
CA ARG A 73 6.27 -0.18 22.95
C ARG A 73 4.87 0.07 23.46
N MET A 74 3.86 -0.20 22.64
CA MET A 74 2.46 -0.35 23.08
C MET A 74 2.10 -1.82 22.98
N THR A 75 1.62 -2.42 24.06
CA THR A 75 1.24 -3.85 24.06
C THR A 75 -0.19 -4.06 23.54
N ASP A 76 -0.56 -5.32 23.32
CA ASP A 76 -1.91 -5.74 22.92
C ASP A 76 -3.01 -5.30 23.91
N THR A 77 -2.67 -5.18 25.20
CA THR A 77 -3.55 -4.68 26.26
C THR A 77 -3.95 -3.20 26.09
N CYS A 78 -3.26 -2.42 25.25
CA CYS A 78 -3.61 -1.01 25.02
C CYS A 78 -5.01 -0.82 24.42
N ARG A 79 -5.62 -1.87 23.85
CA ARG A 79 -6.93 -1.90 23.16
C ARG A 79 -7.09 -0.91 22.01
N ALA A 80 -7.03 0.40 22.25
CA ALA A 80 -6.97 1.43 21.21
C ALA A 80 -5.74 2.33 21.41
N ALA A 81 -4.65 2.03 20.71
CA ALA A 81 -3.34 2.63 20.94
C ALA A 81 -3.28 4.15 20.67
N LEU A 82 -3.97 4.59 19.62
CA LEU A 82 -4.05 5.98 19.15
C LEU A 82 -5.45 6.26 18.60
N TRP A 83 -6.14 7.26 19.13
CA TRP A 83 -7.50 7.64 18.72
C TRP A 83 -7.70 9.16 18.71
N TYR A 84 -8.42 9.66 17.70
CA TYR A 84 -8.83 11.08 17.57
C TYR A 84 -7.66 12.08 17.65
N SER A 85 -6.47 11.62 17.28
CA SER A 85 -5.25 12.37 17.43
C SER A 85 -4.81 12.94 16.08
N GLU A 86 -4.11 14.07 16.12
CA GLU A 86 -3.75 14.84 14.93
C GLU A 86 -2.27 15.24 14.96
N GLN A 87 -1.60 15.16 13.81
CA GLN A 87 -0.18 15.53 13.68
C GLN A 87 0.72 14.74 14.63
N VAL A 88 0.68 13.41 14.51
CA VAL A 88 1.49 12.50 15.32
C VAL A 88 2.51 11.80 14.44
N THR A 89 3.77 11.87 14.83
CA THR A 89 4.85 11.10 14.22
C THR A 89 5.28 10.00 15.18
N ILE A 90 5.30 8.75 14.72
CA ILE A 90 5.74 7.57 15.46
C ILE A 90 6.93 6.96 14.74
N LYS A 91 8.05 6.74 15.44
CA LYS A 91 9.27 6.16 14.87
C LYS A 91 9.85 5.05 15.72
N ASP A 92 10.51 4.09 15.09
CA ASP A 92 11.33 3.08 15.77
C ASP A 92 10.55 2.32 16.86
N SER A 93 9.27 2.04 16.61
CA SER A 93 8.33 1.64 17.67
C SER A 93 7.63 0.32 17.38
N HIS A 94 7.09 -0.27 18.44
CA HIS A 94 6.15 -1.37 18.36
C HIS A 94 4.76 -0.94 18.80
N MET A 95 3.74 -1.18 17.96
CA MET A 95 2.36 -0.84 18.23
C MET A 95 1.47 -2.07 18.26
N GLY A 96 0.98 -2.43 19.45
CA GLY A 96 -0.05 -3.43 19.67
C GLY A 96 -1.41 -2.83 20.00
N GLY A 97 -2.44 -3.66 19.91
CA GLY A 97 -3.80 -3.34 20.36
C GLY A 97 -4.86 -3.70 19.35
N ILE A 98 -6.08 -3.95 19.81
CA ILE A 98 -7.21 -4.34 18.93
C ILE A 98 -7.48 -3.27 17.86
N LYS A 99 -7.35 -2.00 18.24
CA LYS A 99 -7.52 -0.81 17.41
C LYS A 99 -6.25 0.04 17.49
N ALA A 100 -5.84 0.63 16.38
CA ALA A 100 -4.77 1.63 16.40
C ALA A 100 -4.97 2.60 15.24
N VAL A 101 -4.63 3.87 15.46
CA VAL A 101 -4.80 4.95 14.46
C VAL A 101 -6.27 5.03 14.01
N ARG A 102 -7.18 5.23 14.97
CA ARG A 102 -8.62 5.31 14.70
C ARG A 102 -9.05 6.78 14.63
N GLU A 103 -9.72 7.16 13.54
CA GLU A 103 -10.24 8.52 13.37
C GLU A 103 -9.17 9.60 13.60
N CYS A 104 -7.97 9.34 13.09
CA CYS A 104 -6.80 10.21 13.26
C CYS A 104 -6.54 11.02 11.99
N LYS A 105 -5.76 12.09 12.13
CA LYS A 105 -5.40 12.97 11.03
C LYS A 105 -3.91 13.29 10.99
N ASP A 106 -3.31 13.32 9.81
CA ASP A 106 -1.90 13.69 9.61
C ASP A 106 -0.96 12.84 10.48
N ILE A 107 -0.97 11.53 10.26
CA ILE A 107 -0.17 10.56 11.04
C ILE A 107 0.97 10.03 10.19
N THR A 108 2.18 10.09 10.75
CA THR A 108 3.39 9.52 10.12
C THR A 108 3.92 8.38 10.99
N ILE A 109 4.19 7.22 10.40
CA ILE A 109 4.78 6.07 11.08
C ILE A 109 5.99 5.60 10.27
N GLU A 110 7.16 5.50 10.91
CA GLU A 110 8.41 5.10 10.24
C GLU A 110 9.14 4.02 11.05
N ASN A 111 9.79 3.08 10.36
CA ASN A 111 10.61 2.03 10.97
C ASN A 111 9.94 1.31 12.15
N SER A 112 8.69 0.85 11.98
CA SER A 112 7.88 0.33 13.07
C SER A 112 7.21 -1.01 12.75
N THR A 113 6.91 -1.77 13.81
CA THR A 113 6.18 -3.04 13.74
C THR A 113 4.81 -2.88 14.36
N ILE A 114 3.76 -3.33 13.67
CA ILE A 114 2.38 -3.08 14.08
C ILE A 114 1.59 -4.38 14.05
N VAL A 115 0.89 -4.66 15.16
CA VAL A 115 -0.07 -5.78 15.24
C VAL A 115 -1.40 -5.22 15.74
N SER A 116 -2.34 -5.03 14.81
CA SER A 116 -3.65 -4.49 15.14
C SER A 116 -4.74 -4.99 14.20
N PRO A 117 -5.73 -5.76 14.69
CA PRO A 117 -6.87 -6.21 13.91
C PRO A 117 -7.62 -5.09 13.18
N GLU A 118 -7.79 -3.92 13.81
CA GLU A 118 -8.43 -2.73 13.22
C GLU A 118 -7.44 -1.57 13.18
N PHE A 119 -6.69 -1.45 12.09
CA PHE A 119 -5.66 -0.42 11.95
C PHE A 119 -6.09 0.70 11.02
N GLY A 120 -5.88 1.96 11.39
CA GLY A 120 -5.97 3.07 10.46
C GLY A 120 -7.37 3.38 9.96
N TRP A 121 -8.45 2.99 10.65
CA TRP A 121 -9.83 3.23 10.18
C TRP A 121 -10.21 4.70 10.25
N LEU A 122 -11.02 5.16 9.29
CA LEU A 122 -11.63 6.49 9.24
C LEU A 122 -10.60 7.63 9.42
N SER A 123 -9.37 7.39 9.00
CA SER A 123 -8.25 8.30 9.17
C SER A 123 -7.89 8.99 7.86
N HIS A 124 -7.26 10.15 7.96
CA HIS A 124 -6.97 11.02 6.83
C HIS A 124 -5.52 11.52 6.89
N GLY A 125 -4.79 11.45 5.78
CA GLY A 125 -3.39 11.89 5.75
C GLY A 125 -2.49 10.92 6.50
N LEU A 126 -2.40 9.68 6.02
CA LEU A 126 -1.53 8.66 6.60
C LEU A 126 -0.26 8.52 5.77
N VAL A 127 0.90 8.55 6.42
CA VAL A 127 2.20 8.25 5.80
C VAL A 127 2.86 7.13 6.60
N ILE A 128 3.12 5.99 5.96
CA ILE A 128 3.77 4.85 6.62
C ILE A 128 4.94 4.38 5.78
N LYS A 129 6.12 4.30 6.40
CA LYS A 129 7.36 3.94 5.70
C LYS A 129 8.17 2.91 6.46
N ASP A 130 8.85 2.05 5.72
CA ASP A 130 9.82 1.10 6.27
C ASP A 130 9.23 0.28 7.43
N SER A 131 7.98 -0.15 7.29
CA SER A 131 7.20 -0.69 8.41
C SER A 131 6.42 -1.95 8.00
N GLU A 132 6.06 -2.74 9.01
CA GLU A 132 5.25 -3.94 8.84
C GLU A 132 3.96 -3.89 9.65
N LEU A 133 2.89 -4.43 9.08
CA LEU A 133 1.57 -4.50 9.69
C LEU A 133 0.97 -5.91 9.57
N GLU A 134 0.56 -6.46 10.71
CA GLU A 134 -0.37 -7.57 10.80
C GLU A 134 -1.77 -7.05 11.18
N SER A 135 -2.78 -7.29 10.33
CA SER A 135 -4.13 -6.74 10.53
C SER A 135 -5.25 -7.54 9.89
N GLU A 136 -6.45 -7.52 10.47
CA GLU A 136 -7.63 -8.15 9.85
C GLU A 136 -8.34 -7.18 8.89
N TYR A 137 -8.52 -5.92 9.30
CA TYR A 137 -9.17 -4.87 8.54
C TYR A 137 -8.32 -3.59 8.61
N PRO A 138 -7.28 -3.43 7.79
CA PRO A 138 -6.53 -2.19 7.77
C PRO A 138 -7.17 -1.16 6.81
N PHE A 139 -7.15 0.10 7.25
CA PHE A 139 -7.48 1.32 6.49
C PHE A 139 -8.94 1.50 6.07
N PHE A 140 -9.89 0.85 6.75
CA PHE A 140 -11.32 0.95 6.44
C PHE A 140 -11.81 2.41 6.39
N TYR A 141 -12.37 2.84 5.25
CA TYR A 141 -12.88 4.22 5.01
C TYR A 141 -11.85 5.34 5.20
N SER A 142 -10.57 5.06 5.00
CA SER A 142 -9.51 6.06 5.14
C SER A 142 -9.15 6.72 3.82
N THR A 143 -8.59 7.93 3.91
CA THR A 143 -8.27 8.76 2.75
C THR A 143 -6.86 9.33 2.81
N ASP A 144 -6.28 9.60 1.64
CA ASP A 144 -4.98 10.23 1.49
C ASP A 144 -3.88 9.45 2.23
N ILE A 145 -3.59 8.26 1.70
CA ILE A 145 -2.65 7.29 2.29
C ILE A 145 -1.42 7.16 1.38
N LEU A 146 -0.23 7.27 1.96
CA LEU A 146 1.04 6.99 1.32
C LEU A 146 1.76 5.86 2.07
N LEU A 147 2.03 4.75 1.37
CA LEU A 147 2.81 3.62 1.88
C LEU A 147 4.08 3.43 1.02
N ASP A 148 5.24 3.37 1.67
CA ASP A 148 6.54 3.19 0.98
C ASP A 148 7.39 2.17 1.73
N ASN A 149 7.89 1.15 1.03
CA ASN A 149 8.61 0.04 1.65
C ASN A 149 7.81 -0.59 2.81
N PHE A 150 6.56 -0.94 2.53
CA PHE A 150 5.59 -1.42 3.50
C PHE A 150 5.30 -2.92 3.31
N ALA A 151 5.29 -3.67 4.41
CA ALA A 151 4.92 -5.08 4.42
C ALA A 151 3.58 -5.28 5.14
N LEU A 152 2.60 -5.83 4.44
CA LEU A 152 1.28 -6.14 4.99
C LEU A 152 1.04 -7.65 5.01
N SER A 153 0.65 -8.16 6.17
CA SER A 153 -0.04 -9.45 6.31
C SER A 153 -1.45 -9.17 6.84
N GLY A 154 -2.47 -9.30 5.99
CA GLY A 154 -3.82 -9.04 6.46
C GLY A 154 -4.95 -9.75 5.74
N LYS A 155 -6.19 -9.34 5.96
CA LYS A 155 -7.36 -9.96 5.31
C LYS A 155 -8.17 -9.00 4.45
N TYR A 156 -8.87 -8.05 5.04
CA TYR A 156 -9.82 -7.19 4.35
C TYR A 156 -9.25 -5.77 4.26
N SER A 157 -8.29 -5.60 3.36
CA SER A 157 -7.42 -4.42 3.32
C SER A 157 -7.93 -3.36 2.37
N PHE A 158 -7.81 -2.08 2.75
CA PHE A 158 -8.11 -0.94 1.89
C PHE A 158 -9.56 -0.92 1.37
N GLN A 159 -10.53 -1.33 2.18
CA GLN A 159 -11.93 -1.25 1.78
C GLN A 159 -12.43 0.20 1.88
N TYR A 160 -13.08 0.66 0.81
CA TYR A 160 -13.68 2.01 0.71
C TYR A 160 -12.69 3.16 0.91
N VAL A 161 -11.42 2.95 0.56
CA VAL A 161 -10.40 4.00 0.62
C VAL A 161 -10.45 4.93 -0.59
N GLU A 162 -10.02 6.17 -0.42
CA GLU A 162 -9.85 7.13 -1.52
C GLU A 162 -8.47 7.80 -1.48
N ASN A 163 -7.85 7.98 -2.65
CA ASN A 163 -6.54 8.60 -2.84
C ASN A 163 -5.41 7.86 -2.08
N VAL A 164 -4.93 6.77 -2.67
CA VAL A 164 -3.89 5.93 -2.06
C VAL A 164 -2.71 5.78 -3.01
N GLU A 165 -1.49 6.00 -2.51
CA GLU A 165 -0.24 5.69 -3.18
C GLU A 165 0.52 4.61 -2.39
N ILE A 166 0.88 3.52 -3.07
CA ILE A 166 1.67 2.43 -2.50
C ILE A 166 2.85 2.16 -3.41
N ARG A 167 4.06 2.09 -2.86
CA ARG A 167 5.26 1.79 -3.63
C ARG A 167 6.26 0.92 -2.88
N ASN A 168 7.08 0.19 -3.63
CA ASN A 168 8.15 -0.67 -3.08
C ASN A 168 7.67 -1.66 -2.01
N SER A 169 6.44 -2.17 -2.11
CA SER A 169 5.74 -2.81 -1.00
C SER A 169 5.37 -4.27 -1.29
N ARG A 170 5.11 -5.02 -0.21
CA ARG A 170 4.56 -6.38 -0.29
C ARG A 170 3.25 -6.46 0.47
N LEU A 171 2.16 -6.73 -0.24
CA LEU A 171 0.85 -6.92 0.33
C LEU A 171 0.47 -8.41 0.22
N ASP A 172 0.39 -9.11 1.35
CA ASP A 172 -0.18 -10.45 1.45
C ASP A 172 -1.53 -10.32 2.15
N THR A 173 -2.61 -10.46 1.40
CA THR A 173 -3.94 -10.25 1.92
C THR A 173 -4.94 -11.27 1.42
N LYS A 174 -6.18 -11.23 1.95
CA LYS A 174 -7.30 -11.89 1.31
C LYS A 174 -7.85 -10.93 0.27
N ASP A 175 -8.65 -9.96 0.66
CA ASP A 175 -9.20 -8.92 -0.21
C ASP A 175 -8.33 -7.65 -0.12
N ALA A 176 -8.07 -7.01 -1.26
CA ALA A 176 -7.46 -5.68 -1.30
C ALA A 176 -8.24 -4.76 -2.22
N PHE A 177 -8.34 -3.48 -1.86
CA PHE A 177 -8.87 -2.40 -2.70
C PHE A 177 -10.36 -2.53 -3.08
N TRP A 178 -11.15 -3.25 -2.27
CA TRP A 178 -12.59 -3.38 -2.46
C TRP A 178 -13.28 -2.02 -2.38
N HIS A 179 -14.05 -1.64 -3.42
CA HIS A 179 -14.70 -0.31 -3.52
C HIS A 179 -13.75 0.88 -3.33
N SER A 180 -12.46 0.69 -3.61
CA SER A 180 -11.49 1.78 -3.52
C SER A 180 -11.61 2.75 -4.70
N LYS A 181 -11.13 3.98 -4.51
CA LYS A 181 -11.11 5.01 -5.54
C LYS A 181 -9.77 5.73 -5.62
N ASN A 182 -9.27 5.95 -6.83
CA ASN A 182 -8.01 6.65 -7.08
C ASN A 182 -6.83 6.03 -6.32
N VAL A 183 -6.52 4.78 -6.63
CA VAL A 183 -5.42 4.04 -6.00
C VAL A 183 -4.32 3.82 -7.02
N THR A 184 -3.08 4.15 -6.68
CA THR A 184 -1.90 3.81 -7.47
C THR A 184 -0.97 2.92 -6.67
N VAL A 185 -0.63 1.76 -7.22
CA VAL A 185 0.35 0.83 -6.67
C VAL A 185 1.50 0.68 -7.66
N SER A 186 2.74 0.83 -7.21
CA SER A 186 3.92 0.74 -8.07
C SER A 186 5.02 -0.13 -7.47
N ASP A 187 5.78 -0.84 -8.32
CA ASP A 187 7.00 -1.57 -7.92
C ASP A 187 6.76 -2.52 -6.73
N SER A 188 5.62 -3.22 -6.73
CA SER A 188 5.12 -3.94 -5.56
C SER A 188 4.63 -5.34 -5.89
N ILE A 189 4.59 -6.20 -4.86
CA ILE A 189 3.95 -7.51 -4.92
C ILE A 189 2.60 -7.41 -4.22
N VAL A 190 1.53 -7.80 -4.91
CA VAL A 190 0.17 -7.82 -4.38
C VAL A 190 -0.38 -9.23 -4.51
N LYS A 191 -0.51 -9.91 -3.38
CA LYS A 191 -1.08 -11.24 -3.26
C LYS A 191 -2.44 -11.16 -2.58
N GLY A 192 -3.49 -11.64 -3.23
CA GLY A 192 -4.83 -11.63 -2.68
C GLY A 192 -5.86 -12.40 -3.51
N GLU A 193 -6.94 -12.80 -2.84
CA GLU A 193 -8.19 -13.28 -3.43
C GLU A 193 -9.08 -12.05 -3.71
N TYR A 194 -9.72 -11.97 -4.87
CA TYR A 194 -10.67 -10.88 -5.16
C TYR A 194 -10.06 -9.46 -5.12
N LEU A 195 -8.78 -9.33 -5.47
CA LEU A 195 -8.07 -8.05 -5.54
C LEU A 195 -8.82 -7.02 -6.41
N GLY A 196 -9.02 -5.79 -5.95
CA GLY A 196 -9.50 -4.68 -6.76
C GLY A 196 -10.98 -4.72 -7.13
N TRP A 197 -11.78 -5.58 -6.49
CA TRP A 197 -13.21 -5.69 -6.79
C TRP A 197 -13.94 -4.36 -6.61
N TYR A 198 -14.73 -3.98 -7.61
CA TYR A 198 -15.53 -2.75 -7.63
C TYR A 198 -14.72 -1.45 -7.48
N SER A 199 -13.42 -1.47 -7.78
CA SER A 199 -12.57 -0.28 -7.71
C SER A 199 -12.86 0.71 -8.84
N GLU A 200 -12.64 2.00 -8.58
CA GLU A 200 -12.65 3.06 -9.59
C GLU A 200 -11.27 3.73 -9.67
N ASN A 201 -10.67 3.77 -10.86
CA ASN A 201 -9.33 4.32 -11.10
C ASN A 201 -8.24 3.63 -10.25
N LEU A 202 -8.23 2.30 -10.22
CA LEU A 202 -7.11 1.52 -9.70
C LEU A 202 -6.03 1.42 -10.78
N LYS A 203 -4.83 1.88 -10.48
CA LYS A 203 -3.65 1.84 -11.35
C LYS A 203 -2.55 0.99 -10.70
N LEU A 204 -2.07 -0.02 -11.41
CA LEU A 204 -0.93 -0.84 -11.00
C LEU A 204 0.20 -0.69 -12.03
N VAL A 205 1.42 -0.44 -11.57
CA VAL A 205 2.59 -0.19 -12.43
C VAL A 205 3.77 -1.03 -11.97
N ARG A 206 4.33 -1.89 -12.83
CA ARG A 206 5.45 -2.78 -12.48
C ARG A 206 5.14 -3.64 -11.24
N CYS A 207 3.91 -4.14 -11.17
CA CYS A 207 3.44 -4.94 -10.05
C CYS A 207 3.42 -6.43 -10.39
N LYS A 208 3.71 -7.26 -9.39
CA LYS A 208 3.46 -8.70 -9.44
C LYS A 208 2.16 -9.01 -8.71
N ILE A 209 1.18 -9.51 -9.45
CA ILE A 209 -0.16 -9.80 -8.95
C ILE A 209 -0.32 -11.30 -8.82
N ILE A 210 -0.74 -11.78 -7.65
CA ILE A 210 -0.83 -13.21 -7.34
C ILE A 210 -2.19 -13.51 -6.69
N GLY A 211 -2.89 -14.51 -7.19
CA GLY A 211 -4.12 -15.03 -6.57
C GLY A 211 -5.31 -15.09 -7.51
N THR A 212 -6.47 -15.50 -6.98
CA THR A 212 -7.65 -15.88 -7.75
C THR A 212 -8.65 -14.75 -7.91
N GLN A 213 -9.37 -14.75 -9.05
CA GLN A 213 -10.44 -13.80 -9.37
C GLN A 213 -10.05 -12.33 -9.18
N PRO A 214 -8.87 -11.87 -9.61
CA PRO A 214 -8.48 -10.48 -9.40
C PRO A 214 -9.16 -9.57 -10.42
N LEU A 215 -9.36 -8.33 -9.99
CA LEU A 215 -9.65 -7.14 -10.79
C LEU A 215 -11.00 -7.20 -11.51
N CYS A 216 -12.03 -7.72 -10.84
CA CYS A 216 -13.39 -7.78 -11.36
C CYS A 216 -14.20 -6.53 -10.99
N TYR A 217 -15.23 -6.23 -11.78
CA TYR A 217 -16.15 -5.11 -11.62
C TYR A 217 -15.47 -3.73 -11.53
N ALA A 218 -14.23 -3.61 -12.03
CA ALA A 218 -13.43 -2.41 -11.90
C ALA A 218 -13.70 -1.43 -13.04
N LYS A 219 -13.64 -0.13 -12.73
CA LYS A 219 -13.84 0.96 -13.69
C LYS A 219 -12.57 1.80 -13.82
N GLY A 220 -12.13 2.04 -15.05
CA GLY A 220 -10.90 2.80 -15.30
C GLY A 220 -9.65 2.08 -14.78
N LEU A 221 -9.64 0.75 -14.83
CA LEU A 221 -8.55 -0.09 -14.36
C LEU A 221 -7.35 0.03 -15.32
N VAL A 222 -6.16 0.29 -14.78
CA VAL A 222 -4.92 0.41 -15.56
C VAL A 222 -3.84 -0.50 -15.00
N LEU A 223 -3.29 -1.38 -15.83
CA LEU A 223 -2.12 -2.21 -15.52
C LEU A 223 -1.01 -1.91 -16.53
N GLU A 224 0.11 -1.38 -16.04
CA GLU A 224 1.28 -1.01 -16.84
C GLU A 224 2.46 -1.90 -16.43
N ASP A 225 2.91 -2.77 -17.34
CA ASP A 225 4.07 -3.65 -17.13
C ASP A 225 3.93 -4.55 -15.89
N CYS A 226 2.75 -5.15 -15.70
CA CYS A 226 2.49 -6.03 -14.58
C CYS A 226 2.75 -7.50 -14.94
N GLU A 227 3.09 -8.33 -13.96
CA GLU A 227 3.12 -9.79 -14.07
C GLU A 227 1.92 -10.37 -13.29
N MET A 228 1.27 -11.40 -13.84
CA MET A 228 0.16 -12.10 -13.17
C MET A 228 0.52 -13.57 -12.96
N ILE A 229 0.26 -14.10 -11.76
CA ILE A 229 0.56 -15.48 -11.37
C ILE A 229 -0.67 -16.09 -10.72
N ASP A 230 -1.10 -17.26 -11.20
CA ASP A 230 -2.28 -17.97 -10.71
C ASP A 230 -3.59 -17.15 -10.74
N CYS A 231 -3.64 -16.16 -11.64
CA CYS A 231 -4.78 -15.26 -11.81
C CYS A 231 -5.82 -15.82 -12.79
N ASP A 232 -6.74 -16.61 -12.25
CA ASP A 232 -7.92 -17.09 -12.96
C ASP A 232 -9.10 -16.14 -12.84
N LEU A 233 -10.08 -16.27 -13.75
CA LEU A 233 -11.34 -15.53 -13.76
C LEU A 233 -11.15 -14.01 -13.66
N SER A 234 -10.07 -13.50 -14.25
CA SER A 234 -9.69 -12.09 -14.12
C SER A 234 -10.56 -11.19 -14.99
N PHE A 235 -10.71 -9.94 -14.54
CA PHE A 235 -11.31 -8.82 -15.31
C PHE A 235 -12.82 -8.89 -15.57
N GLU A 236 -13.56 -9.73 -14.85
CA GLU A 236 -15.02 -9.85 -15.04
C GLU A 236 -15.70 -8.49 -14.98
N TYR A 237 -16.46 -8.14 -16.02
CA TYR A 237 -17.19 -6.88 -16.19
C TYR A 237 -16.38 -5.59 -15.97
N SER A 238 -15.07 -5.64 -16.18
CA SER A 238 -14.19 -4.49 -15.92
C SER A 238 -13.92 -3.66 -17.18
N ASP A 239 -13.78 -2.34 -16.99
CA ASP A 239 -13.24 -1.40 -17.97
C ASP A 239 -11.72 -1.33 -17.75
N VAL A 240 -10.94 -1.95 -18.63
CA VAL A 240 -9.53 -2.29 -18.37
C VAL A 240 -8.59 -1.89 -19.49
N HIS A 241 -7.45 -1.30 -19.14
CA HIS A 241 -6.28 -1.17 -19.99
C HIS A 241 -5.11 -1.89 -19.33
N ALA A 242 -4.77 -3.08 -19.83
CA ALA A 242 -3.76 -3.94 -19.22
C ALA A 242 -2.67 -4.37 -20.20
N THR A 243 -1.42 -4.09 -19.85
CA THR A 243 -0.22 -4.65 -20.47
C THR A 243 0.45 -5.59 -19.47
N ILE A 244 0.33 -6.90 -19.71
CA ILE A 244 0.82 -7.94 -18.82
C ILE A 244 2.03 -8.64 -19.42
N THR A 245 3.12 -8.73 -18.69
CA THR A 245 4.29 -9.54 -19.04
C THR A 245 4.07 -10.96 -18.51
N GLY A 246 4.26 -11.97 -19.37
CA GLY A 246 3.99 -13.36 -19.05
C GLY A 246 2.55 -13.82 -19.35
N SER A 247 2.05 -14.74 -18.54
CA SER A 247 0.77 -15.43 -18.78
C SER A 247 -0.34 -14.97 -17.86
N ILE A 248 -1.57 -14.95 -18.36
CA ILE A 248 -2.79 -14.84 -17.53
C ILE A 248 -3.45 -16.23 -17.48
N THR A 249 -3.83 -16.72 -16.30
CA THR A 249 -4.45 -18.06 -16.18
C THR A 249 -5.80 -18.10 -16.89
N SER A 250 -6.70 -17.16 -16.59
CA SER A 250 -7.88 -16.95 -17.42
C SER A 250 -8.50 -15.56 -17.32
N VAL A 251 -9.11 -15.14 -18.42
CA VAL A 251 -9.89 -13.89 -18.55
C VAL A 251 -11.36 -14.26 -18.67
N LYS A 252 -12.25 -13.59 -17.92
CA LYS A 252 -13.69 -13.83 -17.95
C LYS A 252 -14.45 -12.55 -18.25
N ASN A 253 -15.34 -12.60 -19.25
CA ASN A 253 -16.34 -11.55 -19.58
C ASN A 253 -15.89 -10.08 -19.30
N PRO A 254 -14.72 -9.61 -19.78
CA PRO A 254 -14.34 -8.22 -19.59
C PRO A 254 -15.30 -7.30 -20.35
N ARG A 255 -15.51 -6.08 -19.84
CA ARG A 255 -16.51 -5.17 -20.41
C ARG A 255 -15.90 -4.34 -21.55
N SER A 256 -14.90 -3.51 -21.28
CA SER A 256 -14.34 -2.60 -22.28
C SER A 256 -12.84 -2.42 -22.13
N GLY A 257 -12.19 -1.85 -23.14
CA GLY A 257 -10.77 -1.53 -23.15
C GLY A 257 -9.90 -2.55 -23.87
N HIS A 258 -8.71 -2.83 -23.35
CA HIS A 258 -7.71 -3.68 -24.01
C HIS A 258 -6.86 -4.45 -23.00
N ILE A 259 -6.69 -5.75 -23.24
CA ILE A 259 -5.84 -6.66 -22.47
C ILE A 259 -4.80 -7.26 -23.42
N ILE A 260 -3.52 -7.05 -23.13
CA ILE A 260 -2.40 -7.65 -23.87
C ILE A 260 -1.56 -8.50 -22.92
N ALA A 261 -1.28 -9.75 -23.30
CA ALA A 261 -0.37 -10.65 -22.57
C ALA A 261 0.48 -11.50 -23.52
N ASP A 262 1.56 -12.14 -23.02
CA ASP A 262 2.36 -13.07 -23.84
C ASP A 262 1.63 -14.41 -24.06
N SER A 263 0.74 -14.78 -23.13
CA SER A 263 -0.19 -15.89 -23.30
C SER A 263 -1.39 -15.76 -22.38
N ILE A 264 -2.52 -16.35 -22.78
CA ILE A 264 -3.71 -16.44 -21.95
C ILE A 264 -4.16 -17.90 -21.96
N GLY A 265 -4.25 -18.52 -20.79
CA GLY A 265 -4.59 -19.93 -20.66
C GLY A 265 -6.01 -20.24 -21.12
N LYS A 266 -6.99 -19.44 -20.66
CA LYS A 266 -8.38 -19.56 -21.10
C LYS A 266 -9.05 -18.20 -21.20
N VAL A 267 -9.82 -17.99 -22.27
CA VAL A 267 -10.73 -16.87 -22.43
C VAL A 267 -12.16 -17.41 -22.29
N ILE A 268 -12.91 -16.88 -21.33
CA ILE A 268 -14.26 -17.33 -20.96
C ILE A 268 -15.23 -16.20 -21.30
N LEU A 269 -15.85 -16.31 -22.48
CA LEU A 269 -16.89 -15.42 -22.98
C LEU A 269 -18.19 -16.23 -23.08
N ASP A 270 -19.13 -15.98 -22.17
CA ASP A 270 -20.39 -16.72 -22.05
C ASP A 270 -21.64 -15.81 -22.14
N ASP A 271 -22.83 -16.40 -22.13
CA ASP A 271 -24.11 -15.69 -22.30
C ASP A 271 -24.41 -14.64 -21.21
N ASN A 272 -23.57 -14.53 -20.16
CA ASN A 272 -23.68 -13.50 -19.13
C ASN A 272 -22.86 -12.23 -19.44
N GLN A 273 -22.18 -12.16 -20.60
CA GLN A 273 -21.54 -10.92 -21.02
C GLN A 273 -22.51 -9.74 -21.04
N LEU A 274 -22.01 -8.57 -20.66
CA LEU A 274 -22.76 -7.32 -20.80
C LEU A 274 -22.92 -7.00 -22.29
N THR A 275 -23.98 -6.26 -22.63
CA THR A 275 -24.24 -5.84 -24.03
C THR A 275 -23.18 -4.88 -24.61
N ASP A 276 -22.33 -4.32 -23.75
CA ASP A 276 -21.24 -3.40 -24.07
C ASP A 276 -19.90 -4.11 -23.77
N ASP A 277 -19.61 -5.17 -24.52
CA ASP A 277 -18.47 -6.09 -24.36
C ASP A 277 -17.33 -5.80 -25.36
N SER A 278 -17.01 -4.52 -25.55
CA SER A 278 -16.04 -4.02 -26.53
C SER A 278 -14.56 -4.27 -26.19
N CYS A 279 -14.25 -5.05 -25.16
CA CYS A 279 -12.87 -5.29 -24.73
C CYS A 279 -12.08 -6.11 -25.77
N ALA A 280 -10.97 -5.56 -26.24
CA ALA A 280 -10.02 -6.28 -27.09
C ALA A 280 -9.09 -7.15 -26.23
N ILE A 281 -8.99 -8.43 -26.56
CA ILE A 281 -8.08 -9.38 -25.88
C ILE A 281 -7.03 -9.83 -26.90
N GLU A 282 -5.77 -9.53 -26.63
CA GLU A 282 -4.65 -9.76 -27.53
C GLU A 282 -3.55 -10.60 -26.87
N VAL A 283 -3.04 -11.56 -27.61
CA VAL A 283 -1.85 -12.32 -27.23
C VAL A 283 -0.70 -11.84 -28.11
N ARG A 284 0.40 -11.38 -27.50
CA ARG A 284 1.56 -10.88 -28.25
C ARG A 284 2.07 -11.96 -29.20
N GLU A 285 2.30 -11.58 -30.45
CA GLU A 285 2.95 -12.47 -31.40
C GLU A 285 4.36 -12.76 -30.88
N LYS A 286 4.72 -14.05 -30.80
CA LYS A 286 6.11 -14.43 -30.57
C LYS A 286 6.89 -13.88 -31.75
N LEU A 287 7.81 -12.95 -31.49
CA LEU A 287 8.83 -12.59 -32.47
C LEU A 287 9.52 -13.89 -32.89
N ASN A 288 9.29 -14.31 -34.14
CA ASN A 288 9.99 -15.45 -34.69
C ASN A 288 11.48 -15.07 -34.79
N ASN A 289 12.36 -15.88 -34.20
CA ASN A 289 13.82 -15.67 -34.30
C ASN A 289 14.33 -15.66 -35.76
N GLU A 290 13.54 -16.12 -36.72
CA GLU A 290 13.83 -16.00 -38.16
C GLU A 290 13.69 -14.56 -38.70
N GLU A 291 12.85 -13.70 -38.10
CA GLU A 291 12.72 -12.30 -38.52
C GLU A 291 13.87 -11.43 -37.96
N ILE A 292 14.36 -11.75 -36.76
CA ILE A 292 15.53 -11.06 -36.16
C ILE A 292 16.81 -11.37 -36.95
N GLN A 293 16.97 -12.62 -37.44
CA GLN A 293 18.11 -12.97 -38.30
C GLN A 293 18.04 -12.34 -39.69
N ASN A 294 16.85 -11.99 -40.19
CA ASN A 294 16.69 -11.33 -41.48
C ASN A 294 16.82 -9.79 -41.41
N SER A 295 16.57 -9.17 -40.25
CA SER A 295 16.87 -7.73 -40.07
C SER A 295 18.37 -7.46 -39.98
N ASP A 296 19.13 -8.34 -39.31
CA ASP A 296 20.59 -8.21 -39.22
C ASP A 296 21.30 -8.50 -40.56
N ASN A 297 20.65 -9.26 -41.46
CA ASN A 297 21.18 -9.56 -42.80
C ASN A 297 20.87 -8.45 -43.82
N CYS A 298 19.87 -7.59 -43.56
CA CYS A 298 19.60 -6.40 -44.38
C CYS A 298 20.65 -5.30 -44.19
N ASP A 299 21.25 -5.21 -43.00
CA ASP A 299 22.31 -4.22 -42.72
C ASP A 299 23.67 -4.61 -43.33
N GLU A 300 23.99 -5.90 -43.49
CA GLU A 300 25.22 -6.31 -44.18
C GLU A 300 25.18 -6.08 -45.70
N ILE A 301 23.99 -6.13 -46.32
CA ILE A 301 23.84 -5.89 -47.76
C ILE A 301 23.93 -4.37 -48.07
N TYR A 302 23.44 -3.50 -47.19
CA TYR A 302 23.58 -2.05 -47.34
C TYR A 302 24.99 -1.54 -47.01
N ILE A 303 25.73 -2.19 -46.10
CA ILE A 303 27.12 -1.78 -45.77
C ILE A 303 28.13 -2.17 -46.87
N LYS A 304 27.86 -3.19 -47.70
CA LYS A 304 28.73 -3.55 -48.84
C LYS A 304 28.61 -2.63 -50.05
N GLN A 305 27.52 -1.88 -50.22
CA GLN A 305 27.38 -0.92 -51.33
C GLN A 305 28.01 0.47 -51.04
N CYS A 306 28.29 0.81 -49.78
CA CYS A 306 28.91 2.10 -49.41
C CYS A 306 30.46 2.09 -49.33
N LYS A 307 31.15 0.98 -49.61
CA LYS A 307 32.62 0.89 -49.57
C LYS A 307 33.34 0.91 -50.92
N CYS A 308 32.63 1.08 -52.04
CA CYS A 308 33.25 1.13 -53.39
C CYS A 308 33.34 2.51 -54.04
N ALA A 309 33.14 3.62 -53.31
CA ALA A 309 33.16 4.97 -53.90
C ALA A 309 33.91 6.00 -53.04
N CYS A 310 35.15 5.70 -52.62
CA CYS A 310 36.11 6.70 -52.13
C CYS A 310 37.55 6.15 -52.18
N SER A 311 38.07 5.92 -53.39
CA SER A 311 39.53 5.87 -53.59
C SER A 311 39.85 6.38 -55.00
N GLY A 312 40.36 7.60 -55.07
CA GLY A 312 40.65 8.26 -56.34
C GLY A 312 41.30 9.62 -56.15
N ASN A 313 42.63 9.60 -56.05
CA ASN A 313 43.58 10.65 -56.43
C ASN A 313 43.91 11.76 -55.43
N VAL A 314 45.00 11.52 -54.68
CA VAL A 314 46.00 12.55 -54.39
C VAL A 314 47.33 12.07 -54.94
N THR A 315 47.82 12.72 -56.00
CA THR A 315 49.24 12.70 -56.40
C THR A 315 49.61 14.05 -56.99
N ASN A 316 50.66 14.61 -56.38
CA ASN A 316 51.46 15.80 -56.69
C ASN A 316 50.83 17.18 -56.47
#